data_AF-A0A068SL03-F1
#
_entry.id   AF-A0A068SL03-F1
#
_cell.length_a   1.000
_cell.length_b   1.000
_cell.length_c   1.000
_cell.angle_alpha   90.00
_cell.angle_beta   90.00
_cell.angle_gamma   90.00
#
_symmetry.space_group_name_H-M   'P 1'
#
loop_
_entity.id
_entity.type
_entity.pdbx_description
1 polymer ?
#
loop_
_entity_poly.entity_id
_entity_poly.type
_entity_poly.pdbx_seq_one_letter_code
_entity_poly.pdbx_strand_id
1 'polypeptide(L)'
;MKPLRAANAELIDYTRTLEFLAGHMISEGCSVILDERQYPILIEYLEKIAALGDINFVLEQCVDHRPGHSVSWDNDGTREQDDEVDRLMSELVTALGFRASSRPDGT
;
A
#
# COMPACT_ATOMS: atom_id res chain seq x y z
N MET A 1 -7.27 -6.32 21.49
CA MET A 1 -7.51 -7.11 20.26
C MET A 1 -7.75 -6.13 19.13
N LYS A 2 -6.98 -6.18 18.03
CA LYS A 2 -7.32 -5.42 16.81
C LYS A 2 -8.63 -6.01 16.25
N PRO A 3 -9.68 -5.22 16.00
CA PRO A 3 -10.95 -5.75 15.53
C PRO A 3 -10.74 -6.45 14.18
N LEU A 4 -11.14 -7.72 14.11
CA LEU A 4 -11.15 -8.50 12.88
C LEU A 4 -11.97 -7.74 11.84
N ARG A 5 -11.31 -7.41 10.73
CA ARG A 5 -11.93 -6.76 9.57
C ARG A 5 -13.09 -7.60 9.07
N ALA A 6 -14.22 -6.95 8.81
CA ALA A 6 -15.41 -7.63 8.32
C ALA A 6 -15.13 -8.21 6.93
N ALA A 7 -15.39 -9.50 6.73
CA ALA A 7 -15.12 -10.16 5.44
C ALA A 7 -15.88 -9.50 4.27
N ASN A 8 -17.03 -8.89 4.56
CA ASN A 8 -17.92 -8.20 3.65
C ASN A 8 -17.68 -6.68 3.53
N ALA A 9 -16.56 -6.14 4.05
CA ALA A 9 -16.22 -4.74 3.78
C ALA A 9 -16.12 -4.50 2.26
N GLU A 10 -16.67 -3.41 1.75
CA GLU A 10 -16.63 -3.08 0.32
C GLU A 10 -15.21 -2.69 -0.11
N LEU A 11 -14.76 -3.18 -1.28
CA LEU A 11 -13.55 -2.64 -1.93
C LEU A 11 -13.95 -1.46 -2.79
N ILE A 12 -13.25 -0.36 -2.61
CA ILE A 12 -13.47 0.90 -3.30
C ILE A 12 -12.20 1.19 -4.10
N ASP A 13 -12.39 1.60 -5.36
CA ASP A 13 -11.30 2.14 -6.18
C ASP A 13 -11.02 3.58 -5.74
N TYR A 14 -9.90 3.76 -5.03
CA TYR A 14 -9.42 5.04 -4.55
C TYR A 14 -8.40 5.70 -5.49
N THR A 15 -8.12 5.11 -6.66
CA THR A 15 -7.06 5.59 -7.58
C THR A 15 -7.22 7.07 -7.89
N ARG A 16 -8.41 7.50 -8.34
CA ARG A 16 -8.68 8.92 -8.67
C ARG A 16 -8.58 9.85 -7.46
N THR A 17 -9.00 9.39 -6.29
CA THR A 17 -8.89 10.17 -5.05
C THR A 17 -7.42 10.38 -4.69
N LEU A 18 -6.60 9.34 -4.81
CA LEU A 18 -5.19 9.40 -4.47
C LEU A 18 -4.39 10.21 -5.48
N GLU A 19 -4.66 10.06 -6.78
CA GLU A 19 -4.10 10.92 -7.84
C GLU A 19 -4.35 12.41 -7.55
N PHE A 20 -5.55 12.76 -7.06
CA PHE A 20 -5.87 14.15 -6.71
C PHE A 20 -5.09 14.65 -5.48
N LEU A 21 -4.93 13.82 -4.45
CA LEU A 21 -4.31 14.23 -3.18
C LEU A 21 -2.78 14.16 -3.19
N ALA A 22 -2.22 13.16 -3.86
CA ALA A 22 -0.81 12.80 -3.79
C ALA A 22 -0.23 12.43 -5.17
N GLY A 23 -0.76 12.99 -6.27
CA GLY A 23 -0.42 12.56 -7.64
C GLY A 23 1.07 12.53 -8.02
N HIS A 24 1.92 13.31 -7.35
CA HIS A 24 3.38 13.25 -7.54
C HIS A 24 4.01 11.95 -7.00
N MET A 25 3.30 11.21 -6.15
CA MET A 25 3.70 9.93 -5.59
C MET A 25 2.99 8.74 -6.24
N ILE A 26 2.25 8.96 -7.34
CA ILE A 26 1.43 7.93 -7.99
C ILE A 26 1.93 7.73 -9.41
N SER A 27 2.33 6.50 -9.73
CA SER A 27 2.82 6.18 -11.08
C SER A 27 1.68 6.20 -12.09
N GLU A 28 2.04 6.41 -13.37
CA GLU A 28 1.09 6.26 -14.46
C GLU A 28 0.55 4.81 -14.51
N GLY A 29 -0.77 4.67 -14.49
CA GLY A 29 -1.41 3.35 -14.50
C GLY A 29 -1.53 2.69 -13.13
N CYS A 30 -1.19 3.41 -12.05
CA CYS A 30 -1.38 2.90 -10.69
C CYS A 30 -2.83 2.49 -10.41
N SER A 31 -3.01 1.45 -9.59
CA SER A 31 -4.33 1.00 -9.14
C SER A 31 -4.36 0.87 -7.62
N VAL A 32 -5.34 1.54 -6.99
CA VAL A 32 -5.53 1.51 -5.54
C VAL A 32 -6.95 1.06 -5.21
N ILE A 33 -7.08 -0.20 -4.78
CA ILE A 33 -8.37 -0.82 -4.47
C ILE A 33 -8.31 -1.37 -3.05
N LEU A 34 -8.97 -0.66 -2.13
CA LEU A 34 -8.90 -0.89 -0.70
C LEU A 34 -10.29 -0.73 -0.07
N ASP A 35 -10.48 -1.19 1.16
CA ASP A 35 -11.66 -0.79 1.92
C ASP A 35 -11.46 0.55 2.67
N GLU A 36 -12.55 1.07 3.22
CA GLU A 36 -12.58 2.35 3.95
C GLU A 36 -11.64 2.41 5.17
N ARG A 37 -11.24 1.26 5.74
CA ARG A 37 -10.34 1.20 6.89
C ARG A 37 -8.89 1.14 6.46
N GLN A 38 -8.63 0.57 5.29
CA GLN A 38 -7.30 0.43 4.70
C GLN A 38 -6.80 1.73 4.08
N TYR A 39 -7.68 2.50 3.43
CA TYR A 39 -7.26 3.71 2.72
C TYR A 39 -6.57 4.75 3.62
N PRO A 40 -7.07 5.09 4.83
CA PRO A 40 -6.36 6.02 5.72
C PRO A 40 -4.98 5.52 6.17
N ILE A 41 -4.78 4.20 6.25
CA ILE A 41 -3.48 3.60 6.58
C ILE A 41 -2.50 3.84 5.42
N LEU A 42 -2.92 3.65 4.17
CA LEU A 42 -2.09 3.97 3.01
C LEU A 42 -1.63 5.43 3.05
N ILE A 43 -2.54 6.38 3.32
CA ILE A 43 -2.20 7.81 3.43
C ILE A 43 -1.13 8.06 4.50
N GLU A 44 -1.28 7.49 5.70
CA GLU A 44 -0.31 7.66 6.79
C GLU A 44 1.11 7.20 6.39
N TYR A 45 1.22 6.11 5.62
CA TYR A 45 2.53 5.63 5.16
C TYR A 45 3.09 6.45 4.00
N LEU A 46 2.26 6.94 3.08
CA LEU A 46 2.72 7.86 2.04
C LEU A 46 3.26 9.16 2.67
N GLU A 47 2.63 9.67 3.73
CA GLU A 47 3.15 10.82 4.48
C GLU A 47 4.52 10.54 5.12
N LYS A 48 4.72 9.34 5.68
CA LYS A 48 6.02 8.92 6.24
C LYS A 48 7.10 8.82 5.15
N ILE A 49 6.75 8.28 3.99
CA ILE A 49 7.67 8.16 2.85
C ILE A 49 8.04 9.54 2.31
N ALA A 50 7.06 10.44 2.16
CA ALA A 50 7.30 11.82 1.74
C ALA A 50 8.25 12.57 2.72
N ALA A 51 8.23 12.21 4.00
CA ALA A 51 9.12 12.78 5.01
C ALA A 51 10.59 12.33 4.88
N LEU A 52 10.90 11.31 4.06
CA LEU A 52 12.28 10.88 3.77
C LEU A 52 13.02 11.86 2.84
N GLY A 53 12.28 12.79 2.21
CA GLY A 53 12.82 13.78 1.29
C GLY A 53 12.43 13.49 -0.16
N ASP A 54 13.08 14.19 -1.08
CA ASP A 54 12.86 14.03 -2.52
C ASP A 54 13.62 12.79 -3.02
N ILE A 55 12.88 11.68 -3.20
CA ILE A 55 13.41 10.37 -3.60
C ILE A 55 12.71 9.81 -4.84
N ASN A 56 11.94 10.63 -5.57
CA ASN A 56 11.10 10.23 -6.70
C ASN A 56 10.22 8.98 -6.41
N PHE A 57 9.75 8.83 -5.17
CA PHE A 57 8.91 7.69 -4.82
C PHE A 57 7.61 7.71 -5.63
N VAL A 58 7.25 6.56 -6.20
CA VAL A 58 5.95 6.35 -6.84
C VAL A 58 5.34 5.03 -6.40
N LEU A 59 4.06 5.08 -6.04
CA LEU A 59 3.24 3.89 -5.86
C LEU A 59 2.75 3.42 -7.24
N GLU A 60 2.95 2.15 -7.53
CA GLU A 60 2.50 1.53 -8.77
C GLU A 60 1.25 0.67 -8.58
N GLN A 61 1.08 0.09 -7.40
CA GLN A 61 -0.10 -0.72 -7.10
C GLN A 61 -0.32 -0.82 -5.59
N CYS A 62 -1.57 -0.77 -5.15
CA CYS A 62 -1.98 -1.13 -3.79
C CYS A 62 -3.41 -1.70 -3.81
N VAL A 63 -3.52 -3.00 -4.06
CA VAL A 63 -4.79 -3.68 -4.29
C VAL A 63 -4.96 -4.83 -3.31
N ASP A 64 -6.12 -4.87 -2.67
CA ASP A 64 -6.57 -6.01 -1.90
C ASP A 64 -7.40 -6.98 -2.74
N HIS A 65 -6.99 -8.25 -2.82
CA HIS A 65 -7.68 -9.29 -3.59
C HIS A 65 -8.56 -10.22 -2.75
N ARG A 66 -8.47 -10.17 -1.40
CA ARG A 66 -9.18 -11.04 -0.43
C ARG A 66 -9.64 -12.42 -0.99
N PRO A 67 -8.81 -13.48 -0.91
CA PRO A 67 -7.46 -13.54 -0.34
C PRO A 67 -6.39 -13.02 -1.31
N GLY A 68 -5.26 -12.57 -0.74
CA GLY A 68 -4.12 -12.06 -1.49
C GLY A 68 -4.11 -10.54 -1.60
N HIS A 69 -3.03 -9.99 -2.15
CA HIS A 69 -2.82 -8.57 -2.36
C HIS A 69 -1.79 -8.35 -3.46
N SER A 70 -1.77 -7.15 -4.03
CA SER A 70 -0.70 -6.67 -4.91
C SER A 70 -0.26 -5.31 -4.42
N VAL A 71 1.01 -5.18 -4.05
CA VAL A 71 1.65 -3.92 -3.68
C VAL A 71 2.95 -3.82 -4.44
N SER A 72 3.14 -2.74 -5.19
CA SER A 72 4.39 -2.42 -5.86
C SER A 72 4.59 -0.91 -5.88
N TRP A 73 5.87 -0.53 -5.93
CA TRP A 73 6.34 0.84 -5.79
C TRP A 73 7.76 0.90 -6.36
N ASP A 74 8.20 2.11 -6.67
CA ASP A 74 9.54 2.42 -7.15
C ASP A 74 10.04 3.72 -6.50
N ASN A 75 11.36 3.89 -6.43
CA ASN A 75 11.99 5.14 -5.99
C ASN A 75 13.42 5.26 -6.57
N ASP A 76 13.93 6.49 -6.67
CA ASP A 76 15.29 6.78 -7.14
C ASP A 76 16.21 7.21 -5.98
N GLY A 77 16.08 6.56 -4.82
CA GLY A 77 16.79 6.92 -3.60
C GLY A 77 18.26 6.49 -3.60
N THR A 78 18.97 6.88 -2.54
CA THR A 78 20.19 6.16 -2.14
C THR A 78 19.82 4.81 -1.54
N ARG A 79 20.78 3.89 -1.47
CA ARG A 79 20.59 2.59 -0.82
C ARG A 79 19.98 2.69 0.58
N GLU A 80 20.42 3.66 1.38
CA GLU A 80 19.88 3.88 2.73
C GLU A 80 18.41 4.35 2.71
N GLN A 81 18.02 5.11 1.68
CA GLN A 81 16.64 5.54 1.49
C GLN A 81 15.77 4.38 0.99
N ASP A 82 16.28 3.58 0.06
CA ASP A 82 15.60 2.38 -0.45
C ASP A 82 15.32 1.38 0.68
N ASP A 83 16.33 1.11 1.53
CA ASP A 83 16.20 0.22 2.71
C ASP A 83 15.10 0.71 3.67
N GLU A 84 14.94 2.03 3.81
CA GLU A 84 13.92 2.63 4.66
C GLU A 84 12.52 2.60 4.02
N VAL A 85 12.42 2.81 2.70
CA VAL A 85 11.16 2.63 1.97
C VAL A 85 10.72 1.17 2.01
N ASP A 86 11.63 0.21 1.80
CA ASP A 86 11.39 -1.24 1.94
C ASP A 86 10.80 -1.58 3.31
N ARG A 87 11.38 -1.01 4.38
CA ARG A 87 10.89 -1.17 5.75
C ARG A 87 9.47 -0.63 5.91
N LEU A 88 9.21 0.61 5.47
CA LEU A 88 7.90 1.25 5.57
C LEU A 88 6.84 0.51 4.75
N MET A 89 7.17 0.02 3.55
CA MET A 89 6.25 -0.73 2.69
C MET A 89 5.95 -2.12 3.26
N SER A 90 6.92 -2.78 3.88
CA SER A 90 6.70 -4.03 4.62
C SER A 90 5.77 -3.83 5.83
N GLU A 91 5.94 -2.73 6.55
CA GLU A 91 5.06 -2.33 7.65
C GLU A 91 3.66 -1.97 7.17
N LEU A 92 3.53 -1.27 6.04
CA LEU A 92 2.26 -0.95 5.39
C LEU A 92 1.48 -2.22 5.06
N VAL A 93 2.08 -3.20 4.39
CA VAL A 93 1.43 -4.49 4.04
C VAL A 93 0.86 -5.16 5.30
N THR A 94 1.64 -5.17 6.38
CA THR A 94 1.20 -5.72 7.67
C THR A 94 0.06 -4.89 8.28
N ALA A 95 0.15 -3.56 8.23
CA ALA A 95 -0.83 -2.63 8.79
C ALA A 95 -2.18 -2.68 8.06
N LEU A 96 -2.15 -2.82 6.73
CA LEU A 96 -3.33 -3.03 5.87
C LEU A 96 -4.02 -4.37 6.14
N GLY A 97 -3.40 -5.25 6.93
CA GLY A 97 -3.94 -6.57 7.25
C GLY A 97 -3.97 -7.49 6.03
N PHE A 98 -3.11 -7.24 5.04
CA PHE A 98 -2.92 -8.15 3.93
C PHE A 98 -2.40 -9.47 4.48
N ARG A 99 -3.27 -10.48 4.41
CA ARG A 99 -2.87 -11.84 4.77
C ARG A 99 -1.96 -12.33 3.66
N ALA A 100 -0.72 -12.67 4.02
CA ALA A 100 0.05 -13.60 3.19
C ALA A 100 -0.88 -14.80 2.95
N SER A 101 -1.12 -15.13 1.68
CA SER A 101 -1.84 -16.35 1.35
C SER A 101 -0.99 -17.51 1.89
N SER A 102 -1.29 -17.99 3.09
CA SER A 102 -0.98 -19.35 3.44
C SER A 102 -1.78 -20.20 2.46
N ARG A 103 -1.10 -20.72 1.44
CA ARG A 103 -1.63 -21.81 0.63
C ARG A 103 -2.22 -22.86 1.59
N PRO A 104 -3.40 -23.43 1.32
CA PRO A 104 -3.67 -24.74 1.89
C PRO A 104 -2.63 -25.67 1.27
N ASP A 105 -1.73 -26.19 2.09
CA ASP A 105 -0.86 -27.30 1.70
C ASP A 105 -1.74 -28.43 1.17
N GLY A 106 -1.69 -28.61 -0.14
CA GLY A 106 -2.31 -29.71 -0.85
C GLY A 106 -1.20 -30.52 -1.49
N THR A 107 -0.63 -31.45 -0.73
CA THR A 107 -0.02 -32.71 -1.19
C THR A 107 -0.04 -33.70 -0.05
#